data_AF-A0AAV2AP58-F1
#
_entry.id   AF-A0AAV2AP58-F1
#
_cell.length_a   1.000
_cell.length_b   1.000
_cell.length_c   1.000
_cell.angle_alpha   90.00
_cell.angle_beta   90.00
_cell.angle_gamma   90.00
#
_symmetry.space_group_name_H-M   'P 1'
#
loop_
_entity.id
_entity.type
_entity.pdbx_description
1 polymer ?
#
loop_
_entity_poly.entity_id
_entity_poly.type
_entity_poly.pdbx_seq_one_letter_code
_entity_poly.pdbx_strand_id
1 'polypeptide(L)'
;MHRIFMFSVMAMAIIKESVQALSECQEHRNREIKSSAPLPMRLIPNCDKKGDYLPMQCFKDSKFCRCYSKDGDLLTPPSTKLKSCDCIAKKNEMQKKNLLRYTEIMLDRAHLSAMPMELTRNRNIGLIWICAPESIRCE
;
A
#
# COMPACT_ATOMS: atom_id res chain seq x y z
N MET A 1 -28.72 27.59 40.95
CA MET A 1 -27.29 27.26 41.09
C MET A 1 -26.85 26.06 40.23
N HIS A 2 -27.70 25.04 40.01
CA HIS A 2 -27.39 23.84 39.18
C HIS A 2 -27.25 24.09 37.66
N ARG A 3 -27.92 25.12 37.12
CA ARG A 3 -27.87 25.46 35.68
C ARG A 3 -26.53 26.08 35.28
N ILE A 4 -25.90 26.85 36.17
CA ILE A 4 -24.57 27.45 35.97
C ILE A 4 -23.49 26.36 35.91
N PHE A 5 -23.62 25.34 36.77
CA PHE A 5 -22.71 24.20 36.79
C PHE A 5 -22.74 23.43 35.47
N MET A 6 -23.94 23.21 34.90
CA MET A 6 -24.11 22.57 33.59
C MET A 6 -23.46 23.37 32.44
N PHE A 7 -23.55 24.71 32.46
CA PHE A 7 -22.86 25.55 31.47
C PHE A 7 -21.33 25.48 31.59
N SER A 8 -20.79 25.34 32.81
CA SER A 8 -19.35 25.18 33.01
C SER A 8 -18.82 23.81 32.58
N VAL A 9 -19.60 22.73 32.69
CA VAL A 9 -19.14 21.39 32.22
C VAL A 9 -19.18 21.27 30.69
N MET A 10 -20.14 21.94 30.04
CA MET A 10 -20.23 21.96 28.57
C MET A 10 -19.12 22.79 27.91
N ALA A 11 -18.53 23.75 28.64
CA ALA A 11 -17.38 24.52 28.18
C ALA A 11 -16.06 23.73 28.16
N MET A 12 -15.97 22.59 28.88
CA MET A 12 -14.77 21.75 28.92
C MET A 12 -14.79 20.60 27.89
N ALA A 13 -15.81 20.51 27.05
CA ALA A 13 -15.96 19.45 26.05
C ALA A 13 -15.50 19.84 24.62
N ILE A 14 -14.79 20.94 24.43
CA ILE A 14 -14.27 21.36 23.11
C ILE A 14 -12.77 21.65 23.19
N ILE A 15 -11.99 20.63 23.54
CA ILE A 15 -10.61 20.52 23.05
C ILE A 15 -10.50 19.13 22.42
N LYS A 16 -11.13 18.95 21.26
CA LYS A 16 -10.75 17.86 20.35
C LYS A 16 -9.42 18.29 19.75
N GLU A 17 -8.34 18.09 20.49
CA GLU A 17 -6.99 18.28 19.96
C GLU A 17 -6.85 17.31 18.80
N SER A 18 -6.78 17.85 17.58
CA SER A 18 -6.51 17.06 16.39
C SER A 18 -5.05 16.67 16.41
N VAL A 19 -4.69 15.75 17.32
CA VAL A 19 -3.51 14.91 17.11
C VAL A 19 -3.81 14.16 15.82
N GLN A 20 -3.31 14.69 14.70
CA GLN A 20 -3.20 13.92 13.49
C GLN A 20 -2.28 12.76 13.84
N ALA A 21 -2.88 11.60 14.14
CA ALA A 21 -2.15 10.38 14.37
C ALA A 21 -1.18 10.20 13.21
N LEU A 22 0.09 10.02 13.53
CA LEU A 22 1.15 9.92 12.54
C LEU A 22 0.88 8.68 11.68
N SER A 23 0.96 8.81 10.35
CA SER A 23 0.76 7.65 9.49
C SER A 23 1.91 6.66 9.60
N GLU A 24 1.69 5.41 9.19
CA GLU A 24 2.74 4.39 9.20
C GLU A 24 4.00 4.83 8.42
N CYS A 25 3.83 5.44 7.24
CA CYS A 25 4.96 5.97 6.48
C CYS A 25 5.71 7.07 7.25
N GLN A 26 4.98 7.98 7.88
CA GLN A 26 5.56 9.09 8.62
C GLN A 26 6.29 8.61 9.88
N GLU A 27 5.76 7.60 10.58
CA GLU A 27 6.43 6.93 11.69
C GLU A 27 7.72 6.27 11.23
N HIS A 28 7.67 5.50 10.14
CA HIS A 28 8.83 4.85 9.55
C HIS A 28 9.89 5.89 9.15
N ARG A 29 9.50 6.97 8.49
CA ARG A 29 10.38 8.09 8.15
C ARG A 29 11.07 8.67 9.40
N ASN A 30 10.32 8.90 10.46
CA ASN A 30 10.85 9.44 11.71
C ASN A 30 11.81 8.47 12.40
N ARG A 31 11.55 7.17 12.35
CA ARG A 31 12.48 6.14 12.85
C ARG A 31 13.81 6.20 12.09
N GLU A 32 13.77 6.25 10.77
CA GLU A 32 14.99 6.29 9.95
C GLU A 32 15.80 7.57 10.14
N ILE A 33 15.12 8.73 10.28
CA ILE A 33 15.79 10.02 10.54
C ILE A 33 16.46 10.05 11.92
N LYS A 34 15.80 9.53 12.95
CA LYS A 34 16.33 9.52 14.33
C LYS A 34 17.45 8.50 14.52
N SER A 35 17.55 7.54 13.61
CA SER A 35 18.51 6.47 13.71
C SER A 35 19.92 6.99 13.38
N SER A 36 20.96 6.50 14.04
CA SER A 36 22.33 7.05 13.95
C SER A 36 23.29 6.34 12.98
N ALA A 37 22.86 5.26 12.33
CA ALA A 37 23.72 4.50 11.41
C ALA A 37 23.95 5.23 10.07
N PRO A 38 25.02 4.84 9.35
CA PRO A 38 25.50 5.57 8.19
C PRO A 38 24.50 5.61 7.03
N LEU A 39 24.39 6.78 6.39
CA LEU A 39 23.46 7.06 5.29
C LEU A 39 23.64 6.25 3.98
N PRO A 40 24.82 5.70 3.57
CA PRO A 40 24.90 5.00 2.29
C PRO A 40 24.07 3.71 2.22
N MET A 41 23.58 3.20 3.35
CA MET A 41 22.73 2.00 3.42
C MET A 41 21.28 2.28 3.81
N ARG A 42 20.87 3.56 3.96
CA ARG A 42 19.55 3.91 4.49
C ARG A 42 18.66 4.58 3.47
N LEU A 43 17.42 4.12 3.46
CA LEU A 43 16.34 4.67 2.66
C LEU A 43 15.36 5.34 3.62
N ILE A 44 15.30 6.67 3.57
CA ILE A 44 14.30 7.43 4.32
C ILE A 44 13.04 7.50 3.44
N PRO A 45 11.92 6.90 3.84
CA PRO A 45 10.74 6.85 2.99
C PRO A 45 10.10 8.24 2.82
N ASN A 46 9.67 8.52 1.59
CA ASN A 46 8.86 9.66 1.25
C ASN A 46 7.38 9.30 1.28
N CYS A 47 6.60 10.16 1.95
CA CYS A 47 5.18 9.97 2.16
C CYS A 47 4.40 11.05 1.41
N ASP A 48 3.20 10.69 0.92
CA ASP A 48 2.25 11.66 0.37
C ASP A 48 1.53 12.43 1.50
N LYS A 49 0.74 13.46 1.14
CA LYS A 49 -0.03 14.30 2.07
C LYS A 49 -1.02 13.51 2.92
N LYS A 50 -1.49 12.37 2.43
CA LYS A 50 -2.36 11.44 3.17
C LYS A 50 -1.61 10.57 4.16
N GLY A 51 -0.28 10.56 4.09
CA GLY A 51 0.57 9.67 4.89
C GLY A 51 0.83 8.31 4.26
N ASP A 52 0.41 8.07 3.02
CA ASP A 52 0.73 6.87 2.25
C ASP A 52 2.18 6.91 1.76
N TYR A 53 2.78 5.75 1.52
CA TYR A 53 4.10 5.68 0.89
C TYR A 53 4.02 6.13 -0.58
N LEU A 54 4.96 6.97 -1.00
CA LEU A 54 5.15 7.23 -2.42
C LEU A 54 5.65 5.95 -3.12
N PRO A 55 5.20 5.68 -4.36
CA PRO A 55 5.48 4.42 -5.01
C PRO A 55 6.96 4.24 -5.35
N MET A 56 7.73 5.32 -5.57
CA MET A 56 9.16 5.24 -5.82
C MET A 56 9.96 5.79 -4.63
N GLN A 57 10.92 5.02 -4.15
CA GLN A 57 11.79 5.37 -3.03
C GLN A 57 13.25 5.17 -3.44
N CYS A 58 14.08 6.19 -3.26
CA CYS A 58 15.48 6.17 -3.68
C CYS A 58 16.41 6.42 -2.49
N PHE A 59 17.60 5.80 -2.53
CA PHE A 59 18.64 6.05 -1.54
C PHE A 59 19.25 7.44 -1.78
N LYS A 60 19.50 8.22 -0.72
CA LYS A 60 19.93 9.63 -0.86
C LYS A 60 21.32 9.77 -1.49
N ASP A 61 22.22 8.84 -1.20
CA ASP A 61 23.62 8.87 -1.64
C ASP A 61 23.92 7.86 -2.76
N SER A 62 22.89 7.25 -3.34
CA SER A 62 23.06 6.23 -4.38
C SER A 62 22.02 6.34 -5.49
N LYS A 63 22.33 5.75 -6.66
CA LYS A 63 21.43 5.73 -7.82
C LYS A 63 20.38 4.61 -7.75
N PHE A 64 20.37 3.83 -6.68
CA PHE A 64 19.41 2.74 -6.51
C PHE A 64 18.06 3.28 -6.05
N CYS A 65 16.99 2.79 -6.67
CA CYS A 65 15.62 3.03 -6.25
C CYS A 65 14.86 1.70 -6.11
N ARG A 66 13.78 1.70 -5.34
CA ARG A 66 12.85 0.58 -5.11
C ARG A 66 11.41 1.07 -5.23
N CYS A 67 10.51 0.17 -5.59
CA CYS A 67 9.08 0.43 -5.58
C CYS A 67 8.42 -0.04 -4.29
N TYR A 68 7.49 0.76 -3.78
CA TYR A 68 6.68 0.47 -2.61
C TYR A 68 5.18 0.52 -2.96
N SER A 69 4.37 -0.27 -2.24
CA SER A 69 2.91 -0.09 -2.19
C SER A 69 2.57 1.12 -1.32
N LYS A 70 1.36 1.67 -1.48
CA LYS A 70 0.84 2.74 -0.61
C LYS A 70 0.84 2.35 0.86
N ASP A 71 0.66 1.06 1.13
CA ASP A 71 0.63 0.46 2.47
C ASP A 71 2.03 0.20 3.06
N GLY A 72 3.10 0.41 2.30
CA GLY A 72 4.48 0.19 2.77
C GLY A 72 5.11 -1.14 2.38
N ASP A 73 4.43 -1.99 1.60
CA ASP A 73 5.01 -3.22 1.08
C ASP A 73 6.11 -2.96 0.06
N LEU A 74 7.21 -3.69 0.16
CA LEU A 74 8.28 -3.66 -0.83
C LEU A 74 7.89 -4.46 -2.08
N LEU A 75 7.83 -3.80 -3.24
CA LEU A 75 7.41 -4.42 -4.50
C LEU A 75 8.57 -4.87 -5.38
N THR A 76 9.72 -4.20 -5.30
CA THR A 76 10.89 -4.51 -6.13
C THR A 76 12.22 -4.43 -5.38
N PRO A 77 13.24 -5.21 -5.80
CA PRO A 77 14.61 -5.05 -5.34
C PRO A 77 15.20 -3.71 -5.79
N PRO A 78 16.28 -3.23 -5.14
CA PRO A 78 16.96 -2.00 -5.54
C PRO A 78 17.53 -2.13 -6.94
N SER A 79 17.22 -1.18 -7.80
CA SER A 79 17.74 -1.12 -9.16
C SER A 79 18.05 0.32 -9.55
N THR A 80 19.13 0.51 -10.31
CA THR A 80 19.48 1.79 -10.94
C THR A 80 18.73 2.03 -12.25
N LYS A 81 18.08 1.00 -12.79
CA LYS A 81 17.32 1.07 -14.06
C LYS A 81 15.87 1.50 -13.87
N LEU A 82 15.43 1.64 -12.62
CA LEU A 82 14.05 1.95 -12.28
C LEU A 82 13.74 3.41 -12.61
N LYS A 83 12.79 3.65 -13.54
CA LYS A 83 12.38 5.00 -13.96
C LYS A 83 11.04 5.44 -13.38
N SER A 84 10.09 4.51 -13.25
CA SER A 84 8.77 4.74 -12.66
C SER A 84 8.33 3.49 -11.90
N CYS A 85 7.51 3.71 -10.88
CA CYS A 85 6.87 2.66 -10.08
C CYS A 85 5.35 2.62 -10.27
N ASP A 86 4.77 3.46 -11.13
CA ASP A 86 3.31 3.63 -11.24
C ASP A 86 2.63 2.34 -11.74
N CYS A 87 3.18 1.74 -12.81
CA CYS A 87 2.71 0.46 -13.32
C CYS A 87 2.79 -0.65 -12.27
N ILE A 88 3.90 -0.71 -11.54
CA ILE A 88 4.19 -1.78 -10.57
C ILE A 88 3.27 -1.65 -9.36
N ALA A 89 3.12 -0.43 -8.83
CA ALA A 89 2.18 -0.13 -7.75
C ALA A 89 0.75 -0.43 -8.17
N LYS A 90 0.36 -0.06 -9.40
CA LYS A 90 -1.00 -0.34 -9.91
C LYS A 90 -1.27 -1.82 -10.08
N LYS A 91 -0.29 -2.57 -10.60
CA LYS A 91 -0.36 -4.03 -10.69
C LYS A 91 -0.56 -4.64 -9.30
N ASN A 92 0.21 -4.20 -8.30
CA ASN A 92 0.07 -4.67 -6.92
C ASN A 92 -1.32 -4.36 -6.35
N GLU A 93 -1.84 -3.14 -6.57
CA GLU A 93 -3.22 -2.78 -6.17
C GLU A 93 -4.25 -3.72 -6.79
N MET A 94 -4.15 -4.02 -8.09
CA MET A 94 -5.09 -4.92 -8.77
C MET A 94 -4.95 -6.35 -8.27
N GLN A 95 -3.73 -6.83 -8.03
CA GLN A 95 -3.51 -8.17 -7.49
C GLN A 95 -4.09 -8.31 -6.09
N LYS A 96 -3.89 -7.30 -5.21
CA LYS A 96 -4.53 -7.24 -3.90
C LYS A 96 -6.05 -7.23 -4.02
N LYS A 97 -6.63 -6.43 -4.91
CA LYS A 97 -8.08 -6.40 -5.15
C LYS A 97 -8.62 -7.73 -5.65
N ASN A 98 -7.92 -8.40 -6.56
CA ASN A 98 -8.32 -9.71 -7.05
C ASN A 98 -8.25 -10.75 -5.93
N LEU A 99 -7.22 -10.69 -5.08
CA LEU A 99 -7.10 -11.54 -3.89
C LEU A 99 -8.23 -11.26 -2.89
N LEU A 100 -8.53 -9.98 -2.62
CA LEU A 100 -9.63 -9.59 -1.76
C LEU A 100 -10.98 -10.07 -2.30
N ARG A 101 -11.21 -9.90 -3.61
CA ARG A 101 -12.41 -10.42 -4.28
C ARG A 101 -12.51 -11.94 -4.18
N TYR A 102 -11.40 -12.65 -4.31
CA TYR A 102 -11.38 -14.10 -4.08
C TYR A 102 -11.73 -14.44 -2.63
N THR A 103 -11.19 -13.71 -1.64
CA THR A 103 -11.55 -13.92 -0.23
C THR A 103 -13.02 -13.61 0.06
N GLU A 104 -13.59 -12.56 -0.56
CA GLU A 104 -15.02 -12.24 -0.44
C GLU A 104 -15.88 -13.37 -1.01
N ILE A 105 -15.56 -13.87 -2.22
CA ILE A 105 -16.26 -15.03 -2.82
C ILE A 105 -16.18 -16.27 -1.91
N MET A 106 -15.03 -16.51 -1.29
CA MET A 106 -14.85 -17.66 -0.38
C MET A 106 -15.58 -17.49 0.96
N LEU A 107 -15.81 -16.25 1.41
CA LEU A 107 -16.55 -15.92 2.63
C LEU A 107 -18.07 -15.90 2.41
N ASP A 108 -18.52 -15.54 1.20
CA ASP A 108 -19.92 -15.61 0.78
C ASP A 108 -20.27 -17.04 0.33
N ARG A 109 -20.46 -17.94 1.30
CA ARG A 109 -20.84 -19.37 1.12
C ARG A 109 -22.16 -19.63 0.35
N ALA A 110 -22.74 -18.64 -0.33
CA ALA A 110 -24.06 -18.66 -0.97
C ALA A 110 -24.06 -18.69 -2.52
N HIS A 111 -22.92 -18.57 -3.22
CA HIS A 111 -22.88 -18.52 -4.70
C HIS A 111 -21.90 -19.52 -5.32
N LEU A 112 -22.15 -20.83 -5.18
CA LEU A 112 -21.39 -21.86 -5.90
C LEU A 112 -21.87 -22.07 -7.36
N SER A 113 -22.53 -21.09 -7.98
CA SER A 113 -23.06 -21.24 -9.34
C SER A 113 -22.98 -19.94 -10.14
N ALA A 114 -21.76 -19.52 -10.50
CA ALA A 114 -21.43 -18.82 -11.75
C ALA A 114 -20.05 -18.13 -11.65
N MET A 115 -18.98 -18.88 -11.93
CA MET A 115 -17.78 -18.25 -12.49
C MET A 115 -17.80 -18.46 -14.00
N PRO A 116 -17.84 -17.43 -14.85
CA PRO A 116 -17.58 -17.59 -16.26
C PRO A 116 -16.07 -17.80 -16.46
N MET A 117 -15.68 -19.01 -16.84
CA MET A 117 -14.34 -19.32 -17.34
C MET A 117 -14.28 -18.95 -18.83
N GLU A 118 -13.58 -17.87 -19.18
CA GLU A 118 -13.26 -17.55 -20.57
C GLU A 118 -12.24 -18.58 -21.12
N LEU A 119 -12.61 -19.24 -22.22
CA LEU A 119 -11.78 -20.20 -22.95
C LEU A 119 -10.76 -19.47 -23.83
N THR A 120 -9.54 -19.23 -23.33
CA THR A 120 -8.41 -18.89 -24.21
C THR A 120 -7.63 -20.14 -24.59
N ARG A 121 -7.66 -20.49 -25.88
CA ARG A 121 -6.89 -21.58 -26.49
C ARG A 121 -5.40 -21.20 -26.61
N ASN A 122 -4.53 -21.76 -25.76
CA ASN A 122 -3.08 -21.67 -25.93
C ASN A 122 -2.52 -23.00 -26.51
N ARG A 123 -1.67 -22.92 -27.53
CA ARG A 123 -1.34 -24.04 -28.45
C ARG A 123 -0.12 -24.88 -28.02
N ASN A 124 0.49 -24.64 -26.86
CA ASN A 124 1.82 -25.19 -26.55
C ASN A 124 2.00 -25.86 -25.17
N ILE A 125 0.92 -26.14 -24.45
CA ILE A 125 1.00 -26.86 -23.17
C ILE A 125 -0.31 -27.62 -23.02
N GLY A 126 -0.22 -28.96 -22.97
CA GLY A 126 -1.37 -29.81 -22.73
C GLY A 126 -2.13 -29.36 -21.47
N LEU A 127 -3.43 -29.12 -21.64
CA LEU A 127 -4.50 -28.94 -20.66
C LEU A 127 -4.07 -28.84 -19.19
N ILE A 128 -3.40 -27.76 -18.82
CA ILE A 128 -3.30 -27.30 -17.43
C ILE A 128 -3.91 -25.90 -17.42
N TRP A 129 -5.15 -25.83 -16.92
CA TRP A 129 -5.91 -24.59 -16.77
C TRP A 129 -5.40 -23.85 -15.53
N ILE A 130 -4.47 -22.92 -15.71
CA ILE A 130 -4.14 -21.94 -14.68
C ILE A 130 -4.71 -20.62 -15.17
N CYS A 131 -5.69 -20.06 -14.46
CA CYS A 131 -6.08 -18.66 -14.64
C CYS A 131 -4.90 -17.79 -14.20
N ALA A 132 -3.98 -17.49 -15.11
CA ALA A 132 -3.00 -16.45 -14.89
C ALA A 132 -3.67 -15.13 -15.30
N PRO A 133 -3.90 -14.17 -14.38
CA PRO A 133 -4.33 -12.84 -14.76
C PRO A 133 -3.31 -12.27 -15.74
N GLU A 134 -3.79 -11.60 -16.78
CA GLU A 134 -2.98 -10.92 -17.79
C GLU A 134 -1.88 -10.14 -17.07
N SER A 135 -0.66 -10.67 -17.15
CA SER A 135 0.42 -10.15 -16.33
C SER A 135 0.72 -8.77 -16.88
N ILE A 136 0.25 -7.72 -16.21
CA ILE A 136 0.69 -6.35 -16.51
C ILE A 136 2.21 -6.39 -16.46
N ARG A 137 2.82 -6.31 -17.64
CA ARG A 137 4.26 -6.35 -17.79
C ARG A 137 4.70 -4.89 -17.67
N CYS A 138 5.27 -4.57 -16.52
CA CYS A 138 5.90 -3.28 -16.33
C CYS A 138 7.31 -3.38 -16.91
N GLU A 139 7.60 -2.53 -17.89
CA GLU A 139 8.93 -2.38 -18.52
C GLU A 139 9.84 -1.45 -17.73
#